data_AF-A0A920EEF6-F1
#
_entry.id   AF-A0A920EEF6-F1
#
_cell.length_a   1.000
_cell.length_b   1.000
_cell.length_c   1.000
_cell.angle_alpha   90.00
_cell.angle_beta   90.00
_cell.angle_gamma   90.00
#
_symmetry.space_group_name_H-M   'P 1'
#
loop_
_entity.id
_entity.type
_entity.pdbx_description
1 polymer ?
#
loop_
_entity_poly.entity_id
_entity_poly.type
_entity_poly.pdbx_seq_one_letter_code
_entity_poly.pdbx_strand_id
1 'polypeptide(L)'
;MRQEADKAGFWRYQLPSRFGGQDGNNLDMAIVREHLARKGLGLHNDLQNESSIVGNLVTVLMMERFGSQNNKNTGFLECLTVKRE
;
A
#
# COMPACT_ATOMS: atom_id res chain seq x y z
N MET A 1 9.35 -7.14 -7.71
CA MET A 1 8.14 -6.30 -7.92
C MET A 1 7.92 -5.36 -6.74
N ARG A 2 7.44 -5.85 -5.58
CA ARG A 2 7.09 -4.99 -4.42
C ARG A 2 8.21 -4.05 -4.00
N GLN A 3 9.43 -4.56 -3.81
CA GLN A 3 10.58 -3.75 -3.39
C GLN A 3 10.89 -2.61 -4.37
N GLU A 4 10.89 -2.90 -5.68
CA GLU A 4 11.14 -1.88 -6.72
C GLU A 4 9.99 -0.86 -6.81
N ALA A 5 8.74 -1.32 -6.68
CA ALA A 5 7.58 -0.44 -6.60
C ALA A 5 7.59 0.44 -5.34
N ASP A 6 8.11 -0.06 -4.22
CA ASP A 6 8.27 0.68 -2.96
C ASP A 6 9.38 1.73 -3.05
N LYS A 7 10.51 1.38 -3.66
CA LYS A 7 11.60 2.31 -3.96
C LYS A 7 11.14 3.44 -4.89
N ALA A 8 10.33 3.10 -5.89
CA ALA A 8 9.72 4.07 -6.82
C ALA A 8 8.53 4.84 -6.21
N GLY A 9 8.09 4.50 -4.99
CA GLY A 9 6.99 5.18 -4.29
C GLY A 9 5.57 4.79 -4.73
N PHE A 10 5.41 3.85 -5.66
CA PHE A 10 4.09 3.39 -6.13
C PHE A 10 3.40 2.48 -5.11
N TRP A 11 4.16 1.59 -4.44
CA TRP A 11 3.58 0.58 -3.56
C TRP A 11 2.81 1.19 -2.38
N ARG A 12 3.29 2.31 -1.82
CA ARG A 12 2.68 3.04 -0.69
C ARG A 12 1.87 4.25 -1.11
N TYR A 13 1.56 4.42 -2.38
CA TYR A 13 0.91 5.62 -2.92
C TYR A 13 -0.26 6.11 -2.04
N GLN A 14 -1.19 5.21 -1.69
CA GLN A 14 -2.40 5.52 -0.89
C GLN A 14 -2.13 5.87 0.59
N LEU A 15 -0.92 5.65 1.11
CA LEU A 15 -0.64 5.88 2.52
C LEU A 15 -0.33 7.36 2.78
N PRO A 16 -0.63 7.85 3.99
CA PRO A 16 -0.15 9.14 4.43
C PRO A 16 1.37 9.30 4.32
N SER A 17 1.83 10.51 4.03
CA SER A 17 3.27 10.84 3.93
C SER A 17 4.08 10.45 5.17
N ARG A 18 3.50 10.53 6.38
CA ARG A 18 4.13 10.07 7.64
C ARG A 18 4.50 8.58 7.67
N PHE A 19 3.91 7.76 6.79
CA PHE A 19 4.24 6.35 6.62
C PHE A 19 5.08 6.07 5.36
N GLY A 20 5.64 7.13 4.76
CA GLY A 20 6.40 7.06 3.51
C GLY A 20 5.54 6.86 2.26
N GLY A 21 4.24 7.21 2.34
CA GLY A 21 3.34 7.25 1.18
C GLY A 21 3.28 8.62 0.51
N GLN A 22 2.28 8.84 -0.33
CA GLN A 22 2.11 10.07 -1.13
C GLN A 22 0.78 10.80 -0.86
N ASP A 23 0.11 10.47 0.26
CA ASP A 23 -1.22 10.99 0.58
C ASP A 23 -2.25 10.75 -0.56
N GLY A 24 -2.08 9.64 -1.29
CA GLY A 24 -2.86 9.31 -2.48
C GLY A 24 -4.32 9.02 -2.19
N ASN A 25 -5.19 9.38 -3.14
CA ASN A 25 -6.63 9.16 -3.05
C ASN A 25 -7.00 7.71 -3.40
N ASN A 26 -8.02 7.16 -2.71
CA ASN A 26 -8.58 5.84 -3.01
C ASN A 26 -9.13 5.75 -4.44
N LEU A 27 -9.73 6.82 -4.96
CA LEU A 27 -10.23 6.84 -6.34
C LEU A 27 -9.09 6.73 -7.35
N ASP A 28 -8.01 7.48 -7.15
CA ASP A 28 -6.84 7.48 -8.03
C ASP A 28 -6.19 6.09 -8.04
N MET A 29 -6.03 5.47 -6.86
CA MET A 29 -5.57 4.09 -6.76
C MET A 29 -6.48 3.13 -7.55
N ALA A 30 -7.81 3.25 -7.40
CA ALA A 30 -8.76 2.38 -8.09
C ALA A 30 -8.62 2.50 -9.61
N ILE A 31 -8.53 3.72 -10.13
CA ILE A 31 -8.33 4.00 -11.57
C ILE A 31 -7.02 3.39 -12.06
N VAL A 32 -5.92 3.57 -11.34
CA VAL A 32 -4.62 3.02 -11.74
C VAL A 32 -4.66 1.49 -11.75
N ARG A 33 -5.19 0.86 -10.70
CA ARG A 33 -5.23 -0.60 -10.59
C ARG A 33 -6.19 -1.22 -11.61
N GLU A 34 -7.28 -0.54 -11.95
CA GLU A 34 -8.16 -0.94 -13.06
C GLU A 34 -7.41 -0.88 -14.40
N HIS A 35 -6.72 0.23 -14.69
CA HIS A 35 -5.91 0.36 -15.91
C HIS A 35 -4.87 -0.75 -16.02
N LEU A 36 -4.19 -1.06 -14.92
CA LEU A 36 -3.22 -2.14 -14.86
C LEU A 36 -3.87 -3.52 -15.04
N ALA A 37 -5.03 -3.78 -14.45
CA ALA A 37 -5.75 -5.04 -14.65
C ALA A 37 -6.14 -5.29 -16.12
N ARG A 38 -6.48 -4.24 -16.88
CA ARG A 38 -6.82 -4.35 -18.31
C ARG A 38 -5.63 -4.74 -19.21
N LYS A 39 -4.38 -4.64 -18.72
CA LYS A 39 -3.19 -5.06 -19.47
C LYS A 39 -2.95 -6.57 -19.45
N GLY A 40 -3.78 -7.33 -18.74
CA GLY A 40 -3.64 -8.76 -18.56
C GLY A 40 -2.71 -9.11 -17.39
N LEU A 41 -2.47 -10.41 -17.20
CA LEU A 41 -1.63 -10.92 -16.11
C LEU A 41 -0.17 -10.45 -16.28
N GLY A 42 0.40 -9.85 -15.24
CA GLY A 42 1.82 -9.52 -15.23
C GLY A 42 2.29 -8.94 -13.91
N LEU A 43 3.61 -8.68 -13.81
CA LEU A 43 4.22 -8.14 -12.58
C LEU A 43 3.62 -6.80 -12.14
N HIS A 44 3.03 -6.04 -13.05
CA HIS A 44 2.39 -4.77 -12.71
C HIS A 44 1.12 -4.97 -11.89
N ASN A 45 0.35 -6.03 -12.16
CA ASN A 45 -0.89 -6.34 -11.48
C ASN A 45 -1.33 -7.78 -11.74
N ASP A 46 -1.57 -8.51 -10.66
CA ASP A 46 -2.07 -9.88 -10.64
C ASP A 46 -3.16 -9.98 -9.57
N LEU A 47 -4.42 -9.99 -10.03
CA LEU A 47 -5.58 -10.07 -9.14
C LEU A 47 -5.81 -11.48 -8.59
N GLN A 48 -5.22 -12.53 -9.18
CA GLN A 48 -5.36 -13.90 -8.67
C GLN A 48 -4.54 -14.09 -7.39
N ASN A 49 -3.40 -13.41 -7.31
CA ASN A 49 -2.51 -13.42 -6.14
C ASN A 49 -2.58 -12.12 -5.32
N GLU A 50 -3.58 -11.28 -5.57
CA GLU A 50 -3.81 -10.00 -4.89
C GLU A 50 -2.57 -9.07 -4.89
N SER A 51 -1.74 -9.16 -5.93
CA SER A 51 -0.49 -8.41 -6.03
C SER A 51 -0.59 -7.29 -7.06
N SER A 52 0.02 -6.14 -6.76
CA SER A 52 0.04 -4.99 -7.66
C SER A 52 1.22 -4.10 -7.32
N ILE A 53 1.75 -3.34 -8.29
CA ILE A 53 2.78 -2.33 -7.99
C ILE A 53 2.21 -1.15 -7.19
N VAL A 54 0.89 -0.97 -7.20
CA VAL A 54 0.18 -0.04 -6.32
C VAL A 54 -0.53 -0.85 -5.24
N GLY A 55 -0.03 -0.78 -4.00
CA GLY A 55 -0.47 -1.64 -2.92
C GLY A 55 -1.80 -1.22 -2.31
N ASN A 56 -2.59 -2.21 -1.88
CA ASN A 56 -3.79 -2.00 -1.07
C ASN A 56 -3.46 -2.13 0.42
N LEU A 57 -2.87 -1.09 1.00
CA LEU A 57 -2.40 -1.10 2.39
C LEU A 57 -3.52 -0.75 3.38
N VAL A 58 -4.73 -1.26 3.16
CA VAL A 58 -5.93 -0.96 3.96
C VAL A 58 -5.76 -1.31 5.44
N THR A 59 -5.01 -2.37 5.75
CA THR A 59 -4.73 -2.77 7.14
C THR A 59 -4.00 -1.68 7.93
N VAL A 60 -3.11 -0.92 7.28
CA VAL A 60 -2.41 0.23 7.89
C VAL A 60 -3.42 1.32 8.24
N LEU A 61 -4.29 1.67 7.29
CA LEU A 61 -5.32 2.70 7.48
C LEU A 61 -6.33 2.31 8.57
N MET A 62 -6.74 1.04 8.60
CA MET A 62 -7.66 0.52 9.60
C MET A 62 -7.04 0.52 10.99
N MET A 63 -5.78 0.11 11.13
CA MET A 63 -5.08 0.13 12.41
C MET A 63 -4.85 1.56 12.91
N GLU A 64 -4.50 2.48 12.02
CA GLU A 64 -4.34 3.89 12.39
C GLU A 64 -5.67 4.47 12.92
N ARG A 65 -6.77 4.22 12.22
CA ARG A 65 -8.05 4.85 12.57
C ARG A 65 -8.72 4.17 13.76
N PHE A 66 -8.72 2.85 13.80
CA PHE A 66 -9.53 2.04 14.72
C PHE A 66 -8.71 1.13 15.64
N GLY A 67 -7.39 1.07 15.47
CA GLY A 67 -6.52 0.28 16.35
C GLY A 67 -6.65 0.73 17.80
N SER A 68 -6.64 -0.24 18.72
CA SER A 68 -6.56 0.03 20.16
C SER A 68 -5.27 0.81 20.46
N GLN A 69 -5.27 1.58 21.56
CA GLN A 69 -4.08 2.32 21.96
C GLN A 69 -2.88 1.38 22.17
N ASN A 70 -3.13 0.16 22.64
CA ASN A 70 -2.09 -0.85 22.77
C ASN A 70 -1.50 -1.20 21.40
N ASN A 71 -2.32 -1.56 20.40
CA ASN A 71 -1.84 -1.93 19.06
C ASN A 71 -1.12 -0.78 18.33
N LYS A 72 -1.52 0.46 18.60
CA LYS A 72 -0.83 1.67 18.08
C LYS A 72 0.54 1.86 18.71
N ASN A 73 0.68 1.53 20.00
CA ASN A 73 1.90 1.71 20.78
C ASN A 73 2.86 0.51 20.74
N THR A 74 2.41 -0.71 20.38
CA THR A 74 3.29 -1.91 20.32
C THR A 74 4.18 -1.98 19.07
N GLY A 75 4.35 -0.88 18.32
CA GLY A 75 5.17 -0.88 17.11
C GLY A 75 4.57 -1.69 15.95
N PHE A 76 3.30 -2.09 16.01
CA PHE A 76 2.65 -2.83 14.92
C PHE A 76 2.47 -1.96 13.66
N LEU A 77 2.02 -0.71 13.85
CA LEU A 77 1.95 0.28 12.77
C LEU A 77 3.35 0.56 12.19
N GLU A 78 4.36 0.64 13.05
CA GLU A 78 5.75 0.82 12.65
C GLU A 78 6.27 -0.37 11.83
N CYS A 79 6.00 -1.60 12.26
CA CYS A 79 6.34 -2.82 11.50
C CYS A 79 5.72 -2.86 10.10
N LEU A 80 4.51 -2.31 9.94
CA LEU A 80 3.82 -2.25 8.65
C LEU A 80 4.24 -1.09 7.76
N THR A 81 4.92 -0.08 8.31
CA THR A 81 5.21 1.19 7.62
C THR A 81 6.69 1.53 7.53
N VAL A 82 7.58 0.86 8.28
CA VAL A 82 9.04 1.03 8.12
C VAL A 82 9.53 0.32 6.85
N LYS A 83 10.37 1.00 6.06
CA LYS A 83 11.11 0.39 4.96
C LYS A 83 12.06 -0.65 5.55
N ARG A 84 11.84 -1.93 5.27
CA ARG A 84 12.82 -2.97 5.57
C ARG A 84 13.92 -2.89 4.52
N GLU A 85 15.17 -2.70 4.97
CA GLU A 85 16.37 -2.69 4.14
C GLU A 85 16.59 -4.03 3.42
#